data_AF-A0A9E3F7U3-F1
#
_entry.id   AF-A0A9E3F7U3-F1
#
_cell.length_a   1.000
_cell.length_b   1.000
_cell.length_c   1.000
_cell.angle_alpha   90.00
_cell.angle_beta   90.00
_cell.angle_gamma   90.00
#
_symmetry.space_group_name_H-M   'P 1'
#
loop_
_entity.id
_entity.type
_entity.pdbx_description
1 polymer ?
#
loop_
_entity_poly.entity_id
_entity_poly.type
_entity_poly.pdbx_seq_one_letter_code
_entity_poly.pdbx_strand_id
1 'polypeptide(L)' 'MRRVSKAATFRFRSHQLFLSDALMEENVALEEVDGVLFVLFYDLLVARLDERDHNILG' A
#
# COMPACT_ATOMS: atom_id res chain seq x y z
N MET A 1 1.60 -6.95 7.73
CA MET A 1 2.32 -5.66 7.72
C MET A 1 3.44 -5.69 6.69
N ARG A 2 3.71 -4.57 6.01
CA ARG A 2 4.78 -4.37 5.04
C ARG A 2 5.51 -3.08 5.38
N ARG A 3 6.84 -3.08 5.28
CA ARG A 3 7.64 -1.87 5.43
C ARG A 3 7.74 -1.14 4.10
N VAL A 4 7.49 0.17 4.12
CA VAL A 4 7.74 1.06 2.99
C VAL A 4 9.24 1.30 2.88
N SER A 5 9.78 1.17 1.68
CA SER A 5 11.20 1.38 1.43
C SER A 5 11.58 2.86 1.51
N LYS A 6 12.90 3.14 1.50
CA LYS A 6 13.44 4.50 1.34
C LYS A 6 13.10 5.17 0.01
N ALA A 7 12.60 4.40 -0.97
CA ALA A 7 12.13 4.92 -2.24
C ALA A 7 10.59 5.05 -2.25
N ALA A 8 9.98 5.25 -1.07
CA ALA A 8 8.54 5.44 -0.89
C ALA A 8 7.67 4.35 -1.51
N THR A 9 8.19 3.13 -1.64
CA THR A 9 7.53 2.02 -2.32
C THR A 9 7.43 0.79 -1.42
N PHE A 10 6.44 -0.06 -1.67
CA PHE A 10 6.32 -1.36 -1.01
C PHE A 10 6.05 -2.47 -2.02
N ARG A 11 6.37 -3.70 -1.63
CA ARG A 11 6.17 -4.87 -2.50
C ARG A 11 4.76 -5.43 -2.31
N PHE A 12 4.01 -5.50 -3.39
CA PHE A 12 2.74 -6.18 -3.49
C PHE A 12 2.81 -7.24 -4.60
N ARG A 13 2.64 -8.52 -4.23
CA ARG A 13 2.85 -9.67 -5.14
C ARG A 13 4.23 -9.59 -5.82
N SER A 14 4.25 -9.52 -7.15
CA SER A 14 5.44 -9.36 -8.01
C SER A 14 5.80 -7.91 -8.30
N HIS A 15 5.01 -6.94 -7.83
CA HIS A 15 5.14 -5.53 -8.16
C HIS A 15 5.67 -4.71 -7.00
N GLN A 16 6.34 -3.60 -7.33
CA GLN A 16 6.76 -2.58 -6.39
C GLN A 16 5.95 -1.32 -6.70
N LEU A 17 5.14 -0.90 -5.74
CA LEU A 17 4.19 0.19 -5.89
C LEU A 17 4.66 1.38 -5.05
N PHE A 18 4.70 2.56 -5.65
CA PHE A 18 4.94 3.81 -4.92
C PHE A 18 3.72 4.13 -4.07
N LEU A 19 3.91 4.46 -2.80
CA LEU A 19 2.83 4.79 -1.86
C LEU A 19 2.83 6.29 -1.55
N SER A 20 3.84 6.77 -0.83
CA SER A 20 3.99 8.17 -0.43
C SER A 20 5.35 8.39 0.24
N ASP A 21 6.01 9.51 -0.04
CA ASP A 21 7.26 9.90 0.62
C ASP A 21 7.07 10.10 2.14
N ALA A 22 5.88 10.52 2.58
CA ALA A 22 5.56 10.71 3.99
C ALA A 22 5.57 9.40 4.80
N LEU A 23 5.47 8.25 4.13
CA LEU A 23 5.46 6.93 4.75
C LEU A 23 6.77 6.17 4.55
N MET A 24 7.84 6.82 4.06
CA MET A 24 9.14 6.17 3.92
C MET A 24 9.60 5.55 5.23
N GLU A 25 10.08 4.32 5.16
CA GLU A 25 10.60 3.56 6.30
C GLU A 25 9.57 3.13 7.37
N GLU A 26 8.31 3.54 7.22
CA GLU A 26 7.18 3.17 8.08
C GLU A 26 6.60 1.80 7.75
N ASN A 27 5.78 1.27 8.66
CA ASN A 27 5.03 0.04 8.47
C ASN A 27 3.57 0.32 8.12
N VAL A 28 3.06 -0.36 7.10
CA VAL A 28 1.65 -0.34 6.71
C VAL A 28 1.02 -1.73 6.85
N ALA A 29 -0.25 -1.76 7.23
CA ALA A 29 -1.08 -2.94 7.14
C ALA A 29 -1.72 -3.04 5.75
N LEU A 30 -2.01 -4.27 5.35
CA LEU A 30 -2.69 -4.58 4.10
C LEU A 30 -3.88 -5.46 4.46
N GLU A 31 -5.08 -5.03 4.10
CA GLU A 31 -6.32 -5.74 4.35
C GLU A 31 -7.11 -5.88 3.06
N GLU A 32 -7.65 -7.05 2.78
CA GLU A 32 -8.47 -7.27 1.58
C GLU A 32 -9.95 -7.17 1.94
N VAL A 33 -10.68 -6.28 1.28
CA VAL A 33 -12.10 -6.01 1.50
C VAL A 33 -12.80 -6.00 0.15
N ASP A 34 -13.73 -6.94 -0.07
CA ASP A 34 -14.49 -7.09 -1.31
C ASP A 34 -13.62 -7.10 -2.59
N GLY A 35 -12.43 -7.71 -2.51
CA GLY A 35 -11.48 -7.80 -3.62
C GLY A 35 -10.66 -6.53 -3.88
N VAL A 36 -10.77 -5.53 -3.01
CA VAL A 36 -9.92 -4.33 -3.00
C VAL A 36 -8.95 -4.42 -1.82
N LEU A 37 -7.67 -4.20 -2.07
CA LEU A 37 -6.67 -4.19 -1.01
C LEU A 37 -6.53 -2.78 -0.42
N PHE A 38 -6.77 -2.67 0.87
CA PHE A 38 -6.66 -1.46 1.66
C PHE A 38 -5.26 -1.39 2.26
N VAL A 39 -4.57 -0.29 2.04
CA VAL A 39 -3.30 0.03 2.67
C VAL A 39 -3.57 0.95 3.85
N LEU A 40 -3.26 0.48 5.05
CA LEU A 40 -3.54 1.17 6.30
C LEU A 40 -2.24 1.61 6.97
N PHE A 41 -2.16 2.87 7.37
CA PHE A 41 -1.14 3.35 8.30
C PHE A 41 -1.79 3.53 9.67
N TYR A 42 -1.48 2.62 10.61
CA TYR A 42 -2.26 2.41 11.82
C TYR A 42 -3.74 2.11 11.49
N ASP A 43 -4.66 3.03 11.79
CA ASP A 43 -6.10 2.96 11.54
C ASP A 43 -6.54 3.85 10.36
N LEU A 44 -5.60 4.55 9.72
CA LEU A 44 -5.88 5.43 8.59
C LEU A 44 -5.73 4.70 7.26
N LEU A 45 -6.79 4.72 6.44
CA LEU A 45 -6.74 4.25 5.04
C LEU A 45 -5.96 5.27 4.19
N VAL A 46 -4.80 4.85 3.69
CA VAL A 46 -3.90 5.71 2.91
C VAL A 46 -3.87 5.39 1.42
N ALA A 47 -4.29 4.18 1.03
CA ALA A 47 -4.45 3.81 -0.38
C ALA A 47 -5.41 2.62 -0.54
N ARG A 48 -6.03 2.53 -1.72
CA ARG A 48 -6.75 1.34 -2.17
C ARG A 48 -6.10 0.82 -3.45
N LEU A 49 -5.95 -0.49 -3.55
CA LEU A 49 -5.45 -1.17 -4.74
C LEU A 49 -6.52 -2.11 -5.25
N ASP A 50 -6.96 -1.90 -6.49
CA ASP A 50 -7.76 -2.90 -7.19
C ASP A 50 -6.80 -3.96 -7.77
N GLU A 51 -7.08 -5.24 -7.51
CA GLU A 51 -6.27 -6.35 -8.04
C GLU A 51 -6.24 -6.41 -9.56
N ARG A 52 -7.22 -5.79 -10.24
CA ARG A 52 -7.33 -5.77 -11.70
C ARG A 52 -6.39 -4.77 -12.34
N ASP A 53 -6.22 -3.61 -11.71
CA ASP A 53 -5.55 -2.47 -12.32
C ASP A 53 -4.19 -2.15 -11.70
N HIS A 54 -3.84 -2.77 -10.56
CA HIS A 54 -2.58 -2.53 -9.83
C HIS A 54 -2.27 -1.05 -9.54
N ASN A 55 -3.28 -0.18 -9.69
CA ASN A 55 -3.18 1.25 -9.50
C ASN A 55 -3.65 1.59 -8.10
N ILE A 56 -2.96 2.55 -7.48
CA ILE A 56 -3.44 3.17 -6.25
C ILE A 56 -4.56 4.12 -6.61
N LEU A 57 -5.74 3.85 -6.07
CA LEU A 57 -6.85 4.79 -6.02
C LEU A 57 -6.63 5.64 -4.77
N GLY A 58 -6.38 6.94 -5.00
CA GLY A 58 -6.25 7.97 -3.95
C GLY A 58 -7.59 8.41 -3.41
#